data_AF-A0A7C2WN88-F1
#
_entry.id   AF-A0A7C2WN88-F1
#
_cell.length_a   1.000
_cell.length_b   1.000
_cell.length_c   1.000
_cell.angle_alpha   90.00
_cell.angle_beta   90.00
_cell.angle_gamma   90.00
#
_symmetry.space_group_name_H-M   'P 1'
#
loop_
_entity.id
_entity.type
_entity.pdbx_description
1 polymer ?
#
loop_
_entity_poly.entity_id
_entity_poly.type
_entity_poly.pdbx_seq_one_letter_code
_entity_poly.pdbx_strand_id
1 'polypeptide(L)'
;MGWFIFVFICIAVFLFFILNKSSSRRKEKTPPHRTTAIIPPKRSSKEVEMHWLLDLAYTTKQRLTMKYETGNPLPGDPPVKIRDIDMYGLGDEYFEAYCHYRCEVRTFKISRVLWARLSGEAYGIPRTYTPSTWVTEGWGDLGDTILEPVELVPTDETHSSIPEDTEDKDERTKRERVSRGRVSYSGREGTRTYARYDRQKLFEESILTPFPEEWSPALPYLYEAHKLEKEGADPQKVKEALKKARQADSDATSYYIIRWSIIKKRHNQNYE
;
A
#
# COMPACT_ATOMS: atom_id res chain seq x y z
N MET A 1 -53.88 17.38 -35.87
CA MET A 1 -52.91 18.44 -36.26
C MET A 1 -52.15 19.05 -35.07
N GLY A 2 -52.72 19.19 -33.87
CA GLY A 2 -52.06 19.87 -32.72
C GLY A 2 -50.82 19.19 -32.12
N TRP A 3 -50.59 17.90 -32.38
CA TRP A 3 -49.43 17.14 -31.90
C TRP A 3 -48.09 17.71 -32.41
N PHE A 4 -48.06 18.26 -33.63
CA PHE A 4 -46.81 18.64 -34.28
C PHE A 4 -46.19 19.88 -33.62
N ILE A 5 -47.04 20.74 -33.07
CA ILE A 5 -46.63 21.93 -32.33
C ILE A 5 -45.93 21.52 -31.03
N PHE A 6 -46.44 20.50 -30.33
CA PHE A 6 -45.86 20.02 -29.08
C PHE A 6 -44.47 19.40 -29.28
N VAL A 7 -44.30 18.61 -30.35
CA VAL A 7 -43.01 18.00 -30.69
C VAL A 7 -41.96 19.07 -31.03
N PHE A 8 -42.35 20.11 -31.77
CA PHE A 8 -41.45 21.23 -32.11
C PHE A 8 -40.99 22.01 -30.87
N ILE A 9 -41.90 22.25 -29.91
CA ILE A 9 -41.57 22.94 -28.66
C ILE A 9 -40.58 22.10 -27.83
N CYS A 10 -40.78 20.79 -27.71
CA CYS A 10 -39.86 19.92 -26.97
C CYS A 10 -38.45 19.90 -27.59
N ILE A 11 -38.34 19.87 -28.92
CA ILE A 11 -37.06 19.90 -29.62
C ILE A 11 -36.34 21.25 -29.40
N ALA A 12 -37.07 22.36 -29.45
CA ALA A 12 -36.51 23.69 -29.23
C ALA A 12 -35.95 23.85 -27.81
N VAL A 13 -36.67 23.37 -26.78
CA VAL A 13 -36.22 23.40 -25.38
C VAL A 13 -34.99 22.52 -25.17
N PHE A 14 -34.95 21.34 -25.80
CA PHE A 14 -33.81 20.42 -25.70
C PHE A 14 -32.54 21.02 -26.35
N LEU A 15 -32.67 21.64 -27.52
CA LEU A 15 -31.55 22.33 -28.18
C LEU A 15 -31.05 23.52 -27.37
N PHE A 16 -31.96 24.29 -26.75
CA PHE A 16 -31.59 25.39 -25.86
C PHE A 16 -30.75 24.91 -24.67
N PHE A 17 -31.11 23.78 -24.05
CA PHE A 17 -30.33 23.19 -22.95
C PHE A 17 -28.94 22.72 -23.36
N ILE A 18 -28.80 22.13 -24.55
CA ILE A 18 -27.50 21.68 -25.08
C ILE A 18 -26.60 22.89 -25.37
N LEU A 19 -27.14 23.93 -26.00
CA LEU A 19 -26.38 25.12 -26.35
C LEU A 19 -25.96 25.92 -25.11
N ASN A 20 -26.83 26.01 -24.09
CA ASN A 20 -26.54 26.78 -22.88
C ASN A 20 -25.53 26.07 -21.95
N LYS A 21 -25.38 24.75 -22.04
CA LYS A 21 -24.36 24.00 -21.26
C LYS A 21 -22.92 24.26 -21.73
N SER A 22 -22.73 24.80 -22.94
CA SER A 22 -21.41 25.04 -23.55
C SER A 22 -20.76 26.37 -23.14
N SER A 23 -21.52 27.34 -22.62
CA SER A 23 -21.03 28.73 -22.45
C SER A 23 -20.28 29.00 -21.14
N SER A 24 -20.26 28.09 -20.16
CA SER A 24 -19.71 28.38 -18.83
C SER A 24 -18.22 28.05 -18.68
N ARG A 25 -17.35 28.52 -19.59
CA ARG A 25 -15.90 28.61 -19.35
C ARG A 25 -15.27 29.77 -20.12
N ARG A 26 -15.51 31.00 -19.68
CA ARG A 26 -14.61 32.11 -19.99
C ARG A 26 -14.77 33.27 -19.01
N LYS A 27 -13.77 33.37 -18.12
CA LYS A 27 -12.95 34.57 -17.83
C LYS A 27 -12.68 34.65 -16.32
N GLU A 28 -11.40 34.63 -15.96
CA GLU A 28 -10.74 35.88 -15.55
C GLU A 28 -9.22 35.72 -15.69
N LYS A 29 -8.59 36.69 -16.35
CA LYS A 29 -7.13 36.83 -16.44
C LYS A 29 -6.75 37.92 -15.46
N THR A 30 -6.18 37.52 -14.32
CA THR A 30 -5.52 38.42 -13.37
C THR A 30 -4.02 38.49 -13.73
N PRO A 31 -3.37 39.67 -13.68
CA PRO A 31 -1.96 39.83 -14.05
C PRO A 31 -1.02 39.11 -13.07
N PRO A 32 0.20 38.73 -13.51
CA PRO A 32 1.02 37.75 -12.83
C PRO A 32 1.83 38.39 -11.70
N HIS A 33 1.49 38.07 -10.46
CA HIS A 33 2.52 37.99 -9.43
C HIS A 33 3.34 36.74 -9.72
N ARG A 34 4.64 36.94 -9.95
CA ARG A 34 5.61 35.91 -10.30
C ARG A 34 5.96 35.09 -9.05
N THR A 35 4.98 34.37 -8.53
CA THR A 35 5.22 33.23 -7.65
C THR A 35 5.46 32.07 -8.58
N THR A 36 6.68 31.53 -8.58
CA THR A 36 7.02 30.29 -9.27
C THR A 36 6.22 29.18 -8.59
N ALA A 37 4.95 29.01 -8.98
CA ALA A 37 4.13 27.91 -8.54
C ALA A 37 4.86 26.65 -9.00
N ILE A 38 5.45 25.94 -8.04
CA ILE A 38 6.00 24.61 -8.25
C ILE A 38 4.79 23.76 -8.62
N ILE A 39 4.55 23.61 -9.91
CA ILE A 39 3.49 22.74 -10.41
C ILE A 39 3.86 21.34 -9.91
N PRO A 40 3.06 20.71 -9.04
CA PRO A 40 3.39 19.39 -8.55
C PRO A 40 3.51 18.46 -9.76
N PRO A 41 4.60 17.67 -9.84
CA PRO A 41 4.82 16.78 -10.96
C PRO A 41 3.59 15.88 -11.14
N LYS A 42 3.15 15.73 -12.39
CA LYS A 42 2.00 14.90 -12.75
C LYS A 42 2.30 13.45 -12.35
N ARG A 43 1.74 12.99 -11.23
CA ARG A 43 1.93 11.63 -10.70
C ARG A 43 1.67 10.61 -11.80
N SER A 44 2.59 9.65 -11.92
CA SER A 44 2.49 8.63 -12.96
C SER A 44 1.32 7.69 -12.66
N SER A 45 0.69 7.11 -13.69
CA SER A 45 -0.42 6.15 -13.50
C SER A 45 -0.04 5.00 -12.57
N LYS A 46 1.24 4.59 -12.61
CA LYS A 46 1.80 3.54 -11.76
C LYS A 46 1.80 3.90 -10.27
N GLU A 47 2.10 5.14 -9.91
CA GLU A 47 2.08 5.58 -8.51
C GLU A 47 0.66 5.60 -7.95
N VAL A 48 -0.31 6.04 -8.77
CA VAL A 48 -1.73 6.04 -8.38
C VAL A 48 -2.23 4.62 -8.14
N GLU A 49 -1.89 3.69 -9.03
CA GLU A 49 -2.23 2.27 -8.89
C GLU A 49 -1.57 1.66 -7.64
N MET A 50 -0.29 1.98 -7.39
CA MET A 50 0.41 1.48 -6.21
C MET A 50 -0.21 2.00 -4.92
N HIS A 51 -0.52 3.30 -4.87
CA HIS A 51 -1.13 3.92 -3.69
C HIS A 51 -2.51 3.30 -3.39
N TRP A 52 -3.33 3.09 -4.42
CA TRP A 52 -4.61 2.39 -4.30
C TRP A 52 -4.44 0.96 -3.76
N LEU A 53 -3.44 0.21 -4.24
CA LEU A 53 -3.19 -1.17 -3.79
C LEU A 53 -2.71 -1.21 -2.32
N LEU A 54 -1.87 -0.26 -1.92
CA LEU A 54 -1.42 -0.11 -0.53
C LEU A 54 -2.58 0.30 0.40
N ASP A 55 -3.44 1.22 -0.04
CA ASP A 55 -4.66 1.60 0.68
C ASP A 55 -5.60 0.41 0.86
N LEU A 56 -5.79 -0.39 -0.19
CA LEU A 56 -6.59 -1.62 -0.13
C LEU A 56 -6.01 -2.62 0.89
N ALA A 57 -4.69 -2.83 0.89
CA ALA A 57 -4.01 -3.71 1.86
C ALA A 57 -4.18 -3.21 3.31
N TYR A 58 -4.05 -1.90 3.50
CA TYR A 58 -4.15 -1.25 4.80
C TYR A 58 -5.59 -1.30 5.35
N THR A 59 -6.59 -1.02 4.52
CA THR A 59 -8.00 -1.01 4.93
C THR A 59 -8.54 -2.41 5.19
N THR A 60 -8.17 -3.38 4.36
CA THR A 60 -8.62 -4.78 4.48
C THR A 60 -7.80 -5.63 5.45
N LYS A 61 -6.69 -5.07 5.99
CA LYS A 61 -5.74 -5.78 6.85
C LYS A 61 -5.24 -7.08 6.23
N GLN A 62 -4.97 -7.04 4.93
CA GLN A 62 -4.39 -8.15 4.18
C GLN A 62 -2.88 -7.96 4.02
N ARG A 63 -2.13 -9.02 4.33
CA ARG A 63 -0.68 -9.06 4.15
C ARG A 63 -0.33 -8.75 2.70
N LEU A 64 0.79 -8.09 2.48
CA LEU A 64 1.21 -7.67 1.16
C LEU A 64 2.61 -8.19 0.86
N THR A 65 2.78 -8.79 -0.31
CA THR A 65 4.10 -9.13 -0.86
C THR A 65 4.49 -8.04 -1.84
N MET A 66 5.67 -7.45 -1.66
CA MET A 66 6.19 -6.43 -2.56
C MET A 66 7.62 -6.70 -2.99
N LYS A 67 7.97 -6.15 -4.17
CA LYS A 67 9.36 -6.00 -4.60
C LYS A 67 9.77 -4.55 -4.38
N TYR A 68 10.81 -4.37 -3.58
CA TYR A 68 11.22 -3.09 -3.04
C TYR A 68 12.67 -2.80 -3.40
N GLU A 69 12.94 -1.59 -3.90
CA GLU A 69 14.28 -1.11 -4.17
C GLU A 69 14.91 -0.49 -2.91
N THR A 70 16.09 -0.96 -2.55
CA THR A 70 16.88 -0.46 -1.44
C THR A 70 17.68 0.74 -1.92
N GLY A 71 17.51 1.90 -1.28
CA GLY A 71 18.20 3.12 -1.71
C GLY A 71 19.72 3.04 -1.66
N ASN A 72 20.27 2.41 -0.61
CA ASN A 72 21.71 2.24 -0.41
C ASN A 72 21.98 0.79 0.06
N PRO A 73 22.05 -0.19 -0.85
CA PRO A 73 22.40 -1.56 -0.46
C PRO A 73 23.86 -1.61 0.02
N LEU A 74 24.14 -2.44 1.03
CA LEU A 74 25.51 -2.74 1.42
C LEU A 74 26.23 -3.51 0.31
N PRO A 75 27.57 -3.48 0.24
CA PRO A 75 28.31 -4.34 -0.68
C PRO A 75 27.91 -5.81 -0.48
N GLY A 76 27.43 -6.46 -1.54
CA GLY A 76 26.93 -7.85 -1.52
C GLY A 76 25.43 -8.00 -1.24
N ASP A 77 24.71 -6.93 -0.86
CA ASP A 77 23.26 -6.96 -0.73
C ASP A 77 22.60 -6.68 -2.09
N PRO A 78 21.55 -7.44 -2.49
CA PRO A 78 20.84 -7.13 -3.73
C PRO A 78 20.11 -5.78 -3.60
N PRO A 79 20.18 -4.93 -4.64
CA PRO A 79 19.52 -3.62 -4.62
C PRO A 79 18.02 -3.77 -4.53
N VAL A 80 17.46 -4.86 -5.04
CA VAL A 80 16.03 -5.12 -5.05
C VAL A 80 15.71 -6.35 -4.23
N LYS A 81 14.72 -6.24 -3.33
CA LYS A 81 14.39 -7.28 -2.37
C LYS A 81 12.89 -7.55 -2.37
N ILE A 82 12.49 -8.81 -2.21
CA ILE A 82 11.09 -9.19 -2.01
C ILE A 82 10.78 -9.17 -0.50
N ARG A 83 9.62 -8.65 -0.13
CA ARG A 83 9.20 -8.43 1.26
C ARG A 83 7.75 -8.82 1.43
N ASP A 84 7.50 -9.66 2.43
CA ASP A 84 6.17 -9.86 2.99
C ASP A 84 5.99 -8.92 4.18
N ILE A 85 4.91 -8.14 4.15
CA ILE A 85 4.68 -7.07 5.10
C ILE A 85 3.22 -7.00 5.58
N ASP A 86 3.05 -6.56 6.82
CA ASP A 86 1.76 -6.26 7.43
C ASP A 86 1.68 -4.74 7.68
N MET A 87 0.78 -4.04 7.00
CA MET A 87 0.75 -2.56 6.99
C MET A 87 0.14 -1.97 8.26
N TYR A 88 0.91 -1.14 8.96
CA TYR A 88 0.50 -0.53 10.23
C TYR A 88 0.12 0.94 10.09
N GLY A 89 0.72 1.67 9.16
CA GLY A 89 0.37 3.05 8.82
C GLY A 89 0.65 3.35 7.36
N LEU A 90 -0.15 4.22 6.74
CA LEU A 90 -0.02 4.63 5.34
C LEU A 90 -0.09 6.15 5.25
N GLY A 91 0.91 6.75 4.61
CA GLY A 91 0.96 8.16 4.28
C GLY A 91 1.05 8.41 2.78
N ASP A 92 1.37 9.65 2.42
CA ASP A 92 1.50 10.06 1.02
C ASP A 92 2.81 9.61 0.37
N GLU A 93 3.93 9.67 1.10
CA GLU A 93 5.27 9.31 0.58
C GLU A 93 5.82 8.02 1.19
N TYR A 94 5.45 7.73 2.43
CA TYR A 94 5.94 6.60 3.20
C TYR A 94 4.79 5.77 3.78
N PHE A 95 5.10 4.53 4.15
CA PHE A 95 4.21 3.69 4.95
C PHE A 95 5.02 2.89 5.97
N GLU A 96 4.42 2.59 7.11
CA GLU A 96 4.98 1.71 8.14
C GLU A 96 4.38 0.33 8.02
N ALA A 97 5.23 -0.68 8.07
CA ALA A 97 4.78 -2.06 8.06
C ALA A 97 5.71 -2.97 8.85
N TYR A 98 5.13 -4.01 9.46
CA TYR A 98 5.90 -5.09 10.04
C TYR A 98 6.50 -5.94 8.92
N CYS A 99 7.83 -6.00 8.87
CA CYS A 99 8.59 -6.71 7.85
C CYS A 99 8.95 -8.12 8.34
N HIS A 100 8.34 -9.15 7.76
CA HIS A 100 8.56 -10.54 8.19
C HIS A 100 10.00 -11.02 7.99
N TYR A 101 10.70 -10.49 6.99
CA TYR A 101 12.12 -10.81 6.77
C TYR A 101 13.03 -10.25 7.88
N ARG A 102 12.69 -9.11 8.48
CA ARG A 102 13.49 -8.47 9.53
C ARG A 102 12.93 -8.69 10.94
N CYS A 103 11.73 -9.27 11.04
CA CYS A 103 10.99 -9.44 12.29
C CYS A 103 10.81 -8.13 13.08
N GLU A 104 10.62 -7.00 12.38
CA GLU A 104 10.46 -5.69 13.01
C GLU A 104 9.61 -4.74 12.15
N VAL A 105 9.09 -3.69 12.77
CA VAL A 105 8.39 -2.61 12.06
C VAL A 105 9.41 -1.71 11.36
N ARG A 106 9.19 -1.43 10.07
CA ARG A 106 10.04 -0.56 9.27
C ARG A 106 9.21 0.42 8.45
N THR A 107 9.83 1.54 8.11
CA THR A 107 9.28 2.51 7.16
C THR A 107 9.79 2.24 5.76
N PHE A 108 8.89 2.31 4.79
CA PHE A 108 9.15 2.10 3.38
C PHE A 108 8.72 3.32 2.58
N LYS A 109 9.49 3.67 1.55
CA LYS A 109 9.15 4.76 0.64
C LYS A 109 8.28 4.21 -0.49
N ILE A 110 7.10 4.79 -0.72
CA ILE A 110 6.14 4.30 -1.73
C ILE A 110 6.77 4.30 -3.13
N SER A 111 7.54 5.34 -3.47
CA SER A 111 8.20 5.46 -4.78
C SER A 111 9.24 4.38 -5.07
N ARG A 112 9.69 3.62 -4.05
CA ARG A 112 10.63 2.50 -4.18
C ARG A 112 9.94 1.14 -4.29
N VAL A 113 8.61 1.10 -4.23
CA VAL A 113 7.84 -0.11 -4.45
C VAL A 113 7.71 -0.35 -5.95
N LEU A 114 8.39 -1.38 -6.44
CA LEU A 114 8.43 -1.69 -7.87
C LEU A 114 7.16 -2.40 -8.33
N TRP A 115 6.66 -3.32 -7.50
CA TRP A 115 5.35 -3.97 -7.62
C TRP A 115 4.90 -4.48 -6.25
N ALA A 116 3.60 -4.68 -6.10
CA ALA A 116 3.01 -5.26 -4.89
C ALA A 116 1.78 -6.12 -5.23
N ARG A 117 1.49 -7.09 -4.35
CA ARG A 117 0.33 -7.99 -4.44
C ARG A 117 -0.17 -8.31 -3.06
N LEU A 118 -1.49 -8.34 -2.91
CA LEU A 118 -2.14 -8.84 -1.71
C LEU A 118 -1.92 -10.34 -1.56
N SER A 119 -1.42 -10.72 -0.39
CA SER A 119 -1.50 -12.07 0.12
C SER A 119 -2.94 -12.36 0.54
N GLY A 120 -3.37 -13.62 0.44
CA GLY A 120 -4.67 -14.05 0.97
C GLY A 120 -4.71 -14.14 2.50
N GLU A 121 -3.63 -13.79 3.17
CA GLU A 121 -3.48 -13.84 4.63
C GLU A 121 -3.89 -12.52 5.26
N ALA A 122 -4.73 -12.59 6.30
CA ALA A 122 -5.07 -11.44 7.12
C ALA A 122 -4.07 -11.29 8.27
N TYR A 123 -3.86 -10.07 8.75
CA TYR A 123 -3.05 -9.78 9.94
C TYR A 123 -3.81 -8.89 10.93
N GLY A 124 -3.32 -8.87 12.18
CA GLY A 124 -3.79 -7.97 13.22
C GLY A 124 -2.68 -6.99 13.62
N ILE A 125 -3.01 -5.72 13.78
CA ILE A 125 -2.10 -4.72 14.34
C ILE A 125 -2.15 -4.85 15.87
N PRO A 126 -1.00 -4.97 16.57
CA PRO A 126 -0.98 -4.97 18.03
C PRO A 126 -1.65 -3.72 18.59
N ARG A 127 -2.51 -3.88 19.61
CA ARG A 127 -3.26 -2.75 20.21
C ARG A 127 -2.36 -1.67 20.84
N THR A 128 -1.14 -2.06 21.20
CA THR A 128 -0.12 -1.17 21.78
C THR A 128 0.65 -0.39 20.71
N TYR A 129 0.53 -0.77 19.44
CA TYR A 129 1.24 -0.09 18.36
C TYR A 129 0.52 1.21 17.99
N THR A 130 1.26 2.31 18.02
CA THR A 130 0.82 3.61 17.52
C THR A 130 1.71 3.96 16.32
N PRO A 131 1.15 4.12 15.11
CA PRO A 131 1.93 4.55 13.95
C PRO A 131 2.64 5.88 14.22
N SER A 132 3.81 6.08 13.62
CA SER A 132 4.49 7.36 13.75
C SER A 132 3.71 8.48 13.06
N THR A 133 3.69 9.66 13.70
CA THR A 133 2.97 10.84 13.21
C THR A 133 3.52 11.30 11.86
N TRP A 134 4.85 11.29 11.68
CA TRP A 134 5.48 11.74 10.42
C TRP A 134 5.13 10.88 9.20
N VAL A 135 4.70 9.62 9.38
CA VAL A 135 4.18 8.80 8.29
C VAL A 135 2.72 9.10 8.01
N THR A 136 1.90 9.26 9.04
CA THR A 136 0.44 9.40 8.89
C THR A 136 -0.01 10.83 8.56
N GLU A 137 0.70 11.83 9.06
CA GLU A 137 0.45 13.26 8.81
C GLU A 137 1.33 13.80 7.66
N GLY A 138 2.25 12.95 7.16
CA GLY A 138 3.32 13.34 6.27
C GLY A 138 4.40 14.16 6.98
N TRP A 139 5.51 14.43 6.29
CA TRP A 139 6.23 15.66 6.56
C TRP A 139 5.25 16.75 6.16
N GLY A 140 4.49 17.27 7.12
CA GLY A 140 3.61 18.39 6.89
C GLY A 140 4.38 19.38 6.03
N ASP A 141 3.76 19.81 4.94
CA ASP A 141 4.26 20.91 4.13
C ASP A 141 4.40 22.07 5.14
N LEU A 142 5.57 22.17 5.77
CA LEU A 142 6.04 23.30 6.56
C LEU A 142 6.31 24.37 5.50
N GLY A 143 5.24 24.73 4.78
CA GLY A 143 5.28 25.63 3.65
C GLY A 143 5.86 26.90 4.20
N ASP A 144 7.10 27.18 3.80
CA ASP A 144 7.92 28.32 4.17
C ASP A 144 7.37 29.07 5.36
N THR A 145 7.27 28.40 6.52
CA THR A 145 6.96 29.11 7.75
C THR A 145 8.24 29.83 8.02
N ILE A 146 8.34 31.03 7.45
CA ILE A 146 9.31 32.06 7.76
C ILE A 146 9.41 31.97 9.28
N LEU A 147 10.52 31.41 9.75
CA LEU A 147 10.92 31.55 11.13
C LEU A 147 11.04 33.06 11.27
N GLU A 148 9.98 33.71 11.75
CA GLU A 148 10.08 35.09 12.17
C GLU A 148 11.31 35.10 13.10
N PRO A 149 12.33 35.91 12.79
CA PRO A 149 13.49 36.03 13.65
C PRO A 149 12.93 36.33 15.03
N VAL A 150 13.16 35.41 15.96
CA VAL A 150 12.89 35.67 17.37
C VAL A 150 13.70 36.92 17.68
N GLU A 151 13.03 38.06 17.82
CA GLU A 151 13.65 39.25 18.37
C GLU A 151 14.24 38.82 19.71
N LEU A 152 15.57 38.81 19.76
CA LEU A 152 16.32 38.65 20.99
C LEU A 152 15.94 39.83 21.87
N VAL A 153 14.90 39.65 22.68
CA VAL A 153 14.61 40.54 23.79
C VAL A 153 15.84 40.46 24.71
N PRO A 154 16.56 41.57 24.94
CA PRO A 154 17.62 41.59 25.93
C PRO A 154 16.96 41.40 27.30
N THR A 155 17.14 40.23 27.89
CA THR A 155 16.87 40.02 29.31
C THR A 155 17.95 40.71 30.11
N ASP A 156 17.71 41.97 30.46
CA ASP A 156 18.35 42.57 31.63
C ASP A 156 17.84 41.85 32.87
N GLU A 157 18.73 41.09 33.49
CA GLU A 157 18.51 40.45 34.78
C GLU A 157 18.28 41.52 35.86
N THR A 158 17.05 41.60 36.37
CA THR A 158 16.77 42.23 37.65
C THR A 158 16.13 41.20 38.57
N HIS A 159 16.88 40.83 39.60
CA HIS A 159 16.44 40.13 40.79
C HIS A 159 15.10 40.67 41.32
N SER A 160 14.11 39.79 41.59
CA SER A 160 13.31 39.89 42.81
C SER A 160 12.44 38.65 43.06
N SER A 161 12.68 38.04 44.23
CA SER A 161 11.73 37.45 45.18
C SER A 161 10.52 36.64 44.68
N ILE A 162 10.58 35.35 45.01
CA ILE A 162 9.44 34.45 45.28
C ILE A 162 8.46 35.12 46.27
N PRO A 163 7.15 34.95 46.06
CA PRO A 163 6.34 34.40 47.14
C PRO A 163 5.51 33.18 46.72
N GLU A 164 5.41 32.33 47.73
CA GLU A 164 4.62 31.12 47.87
C GLU A 164 3.11 31.43 47.89
N ASP A 165 2.33 30.36 47.70
CA ASP A 165 0.92 30.20 48.09
C ASP A 165 -0.23 30.64 47.16
N THR A 166 -0.87 29.61 46.59
CA THR A 166 -2.23 29.10 46.90
C THR A 166 -3.17 28.89 45.71
N GLU A 167 -3.72 27.67 45.70
CA GLU A 167 -5.05 27.27 45.25
C GLU A 167 -5.56 27.73 43.88
N ASP A 168 -5.64 26.80 42.93
CA ASP A 168 -6.90 26.65 42.19
C ASP A 168 -7.11 25.22 41.69
N LYS A 169 -8.05 24.53 42.34
CA LYS A 169 -8.66 23.26 41.91
C LYS A 169 -10.06 23.64 41.42
N ASP A 170 -10.28 23.79 40.10
CA ASP A 170 -11.58 23.48 39.43
C ASP A 170 -11.72 23.93 37.96
N GLU A 171 -10.80 23.57 37.05
CA GLU A 171 -11.02 23.82 35.60
C GLU A 171 -10.86 22.60 34.69
N ARG A 172 -10.71 21.38 35.23
CA ARG A 172 -10.44 20.18 34.40
C ARG A 172 -11.67 19.51 33.77
N THR A 173 -12.90 19.96 34.04
CA THR A 173 -14.13 19.21 33.70
C THR A 173 -14.95 19.81 32.54
N LYS A 174 -14.44 20.79 31.78
CA LYS A 174 -15.23 21.50 30.75
C LYS A 174 -14.89 21.23 29.28
N ARG A 175 -13.95 20.32 28.96
CA ARG A 175 -13.52 20.04 27.57
C ARG A 175 -14.01 18.72 26.95
N GLU A 176 -14.99 18.03 27.54
CA GLU A 176 -15.41 16.69 27.09
C GLU A 176 -16.75 16.62 26.30
N ARG A 177 -17.22 17.71 25.68
CA ARG A 177 -18.49 17.68 24.91
C ARG A 177 -18.53 18.54 23.64
N VAL A 178 -17.55 18.45 22.75
CA VAL A 178 -17.73 18.94 21.37
C VAL A 178 -16.91 18.11 20.39
N SER A 179 -17.51 17.06 19.81
CA SER A 179 -17.26 16.55 18.44
C SER A 179 -17.83 15.14 18.23
N ARG A 180 -19.16 15.04 18.13
CA ARG A 180 -19.83 13.90 17.48
C ARG A 180 -20.68 14.42 16.33
N GLY A 181 -20.05 14.69 15.19
CA GLY A 181 -20.72 14.86 13.90
C GLY A 181 -20.71 13.54 13.14
N ARG A 182 -21.84 12.82 13.13
CA ARG A 182 -22.06 11.67 12.24
C ARG A 182 -22.18 12.16 10.80
N VAL A 183 -21.28 11.74 9.92
CA VAL A 183 -21.45 11.85 8.46
C VAL A 183 -21.94 10.49 7.96
N SER A 184 -23.18 10.43 7.47
CA SER A 184 -23.72 9.24 6.80
C SER A 184 -23.43 9.31 5.31
N TYR A 185 -22.69 8.34 4.78
CA TYR A 185 -22.57 8.12 3.34
C TYR A 185 -23.56 7.03 2.91
N SER A 186 -24.64 7.44 2.24
CA SER A 186 -25.49 6.57 1.45
C SER A 186 -24.93 6.49 0.02
N GLY A 187 -24.39 5.33 -0.37
CA GLY A 187 -23.70 5.15 -1.65
C GLY A 187 -23.98 3.81 -2.33
N ARG A 188 -25.13 3.73 -3.00
CA ARG A 188 -25.44 3.02 -4.26
C ARG A 188 -24.70 1.70 -4.57
N GLU A 189 -25.44 0.60 -4.51
CA GLU A 189 -25.08 -0.70 -5.08
C GLU A 189 -24.90 -0.63 -6.60
N GLY A 190 -23.69 -0.95 -7.06
CA GLY A 190 -23.40 -1.30 -8.45
C GLY A 190 -22.80 -2.70 -8.46
N THR A 191 -23.57 -3.68 -8.92
CA THR A 191 -23.14 -5.06 -9.11
C THR A 191 -22.05 -5.14 -10.19
N ARG A 192 -20.78 -5.16 -9.77
CA ARG A 192 -19.65 -5.54 -10.62
C ARG A 192 -19.48 -7.05 -10.57
N THR A 193 -19.82 -7.73 -11.67
CA THR A 193 -19.43 -9.11 -11.94
C THR A 193 -17.91 -9.17 -12.12
N TYR A 194 -17.19 -9.65 -11.09
CA TYR A 194 -15.79 -10.03 -11.21
C TYR A 194 -15.71 -11.40 -11.89
N ALA A 195 -15.02 -11.48 -13.02
CA ALA A 195 -14.58 -12.75 -13.58
C ALA A 195 -13.78 -13.48 -12.49
N ARG A 196 -14.18 -14.73 -12.19
CA ARG A 196 -13.54 -15.59 -11.20
C ARG A 196 -12.15 -15.97 -11.73
N TYR A 197 -11.16 -15.15 -11.44
CA TYR A 197 -9.76 -15.41 -11.79
C TYR A 197 -9.26 -16.63 -11.02
N ASP A 198 -8.73 -17.61 -11.74
CA ASP A 198 -8.31 -18.90 -11.21
C ASP A 198 -7.00 -18.79 -10.41
N ARG A 199 -7.13 -18.82 -9.08
CA ARG A 199 -6.00 -18.77 -8.13
C ARG A 199 -5.04 -19.94 -8.32
N GLN A 200 -5.47 -21.05 -8.90
CA GLN A 200 -4.63 -22.22 -9.14
C GLN A 200 -3.60 -21.95 -10.23
N LYS A 201 -4.03 -21.30 -11.32
CA LYS A 201 -3.16 -20.94 -12.45
C LYS A 201 -2.03 -19.99 -12.05
N LEU A 202 -2.34 -18.92 -11.31
CA LEU A 202 -1.35 -17.97 -10.78
C LEU A 202 -0.34 -18.60 -9.81
N PHE A 203 -0.70 -19.74 -9.24
CA PHE A 203 0.09 -20.44 -8.25
C PHE A 203 0.96 -21.54 -8.88
N GLU A 204 0.45 -22.28 -9.87
CA GLU A 204 1.27 -23.13 -10.75
C GLU A 204 2.30 -22.28 -11.53
N GLU A 205 1.88 -21.11 -12.00
CA GLU A 205 2.78 -20.09 -12.57
C GLU A 205 3.81 -19.59 -11.54
N SER A 206 3.56 -19.66 -10.23
CA SER A 206 4.53 -19.27 -9.18
C SER A 206 5.60 -20.33 -8.89
N ILE A 207 5.34 -21.57 -9.30
CA ILE A 207 6.30 -22.68 -9.25
C ILE A 207 7.13 -22.70 -10.54
N LEU A 208 6.51 -22.32 -11.65
CA LEU A 208 7.12 -22.23 -12.98
C LEU A 208 7.80 -20.90 -13.26
N THR A 209 7.48 -19.84 -12.52
CA THR A 209 8.25 -18.59 -12.62
C THR A 209 9.60 -18.87 -12.01
N PRO A 210 10.67 -18.79 -12.80
CA PRO A 210 12.00 -19.04 -12.29
C PRO A 210 12.24 -18.03 -11.17
N PHE A 211 12.48 -18.53 -9.97
CA PHE A 211 13.47 -17.87 -9.13
C PHE A 211 14.68 -17.63 -10.03
N PRO A 212 15.30 -16.45 -10.05
CA PRO A 212 16.50 -16.23 -10.86
C PRO A 212 17.42 -17.43 -10.64
N GLU A 213 17.89 -18.09 -11.70
CA GLU A 213 18.71 -19.32 -11.62
C GLU A 213 19.90 -19.16 -10.66
N GLU A 214 20.30 -17.90 -10.45
CA GLU A 214 21.28 -17.38 -9.51
C GLU A 214 20.99 -17.62 -8.01
N TRP A 215 19.75 -17.95 -7.61
CA TRP A 215 19.36 -17.96 -6.19
C TRP A 215 19.57 -19.28 -5.46
N SER A 216 19.60 -20.41 -6.17
CA SER A 216 19.90 -21.68 -5.50
C SER A 216 20.36 -22.75 -6.50
N PRO A 217 21.53 -23.39 -6.28
CA PRO A 217 21.98 -24.51 -7.09
C PRO A 217 21.07 -25.75 -6.98
N ALA A 218 20.09 -25.75 -6.06
CA ALA A 218 19.11 -26.84 -5.93
C ALA A 218 17.98 -26.80 -6.99
N LEU A 219 17.74 -25.65 -7.63
CA LEU A 219 16.57 -25.44 -8.51
C LEU A 219 16.44 -26.48 -9.64
N PRO A 220 17.50 -26.82 -10.40
CA PRO A 220 17.39 -27.82 -11.47
C PRO A 220 16.91 -29.19 -10.94
N TYR A 221 17.40 -29.59 -9.78
CA TYR A 221 17.04 -30.87 -9.15
C TYR A 221 15.62 -30.86 -8.55
N LEU A 222 15.17 -29.72 -8.03
CA LEU A 222 13.79 -29.55 -7.56
C LEU A 222 12.78 -29.61 -8.72
N TYR A 223 13.13 -29.00 -9.86
CA TYR A 223 12.32 -29.09 -11.08
C TYR A 223 12.25 -30.52 -11.61
N GLU A 224 13.39 -31.23 -11.65
CA GLU A 224 13.45 -32.65 -12.01
C GLU A 224 12.58 -33.52 -11.08
N ALA A 225 12.66 -33.33 -9.77
CA ALA A 225 11.84 -34.04 -8.79
C ALA A 225 10.33 -33.81 -9.02
N HIS A 226 9.93 -32.56 -9.26
CA HIS A 226 8.53 -32.21 -9.53
C HIS A 226 8.01 -32.83 -10.83
N LYS A 227 8.83 -32.77 -11.89
CA LYS A 227 8.50 -33.39 -13.18
C LYS A 227 8.32 -34.90 -13.04
N LEU A 228 9.27 -35.58 -12.39
CA LEU A 228 9.23 -37.03 -12.16
C LEU A 228 7.96 -37.45 -11.40
N GLU A 229 7.58 -36.70 -10.36
CA GLU A 229 6.37 -37.00 -9.61
C GLU A 229 5.10 -36.80 -10.44
N LYS A 230 5.02 -35.73 -11.24
CA LYS A 230 3.87 -35.46 -12.12
C LYS A 230 3.71 -36.55 -13.20
N GLU A 231 4.82 -37.10 -13.66
CA GLU A 231 4.86 -38.22 -14.63
C GLU A 231 4.57 -39.58 -13.98
N GLY A 232 4.35 -39.64 -12.65
CA GLY A 232 4.13 -40.89 -11.93
C GLY A 232 5.36 -41.79 -11.92
N ALA A 233 6.57 -41.22 -11.97
CA ALA A 233 7.81 -41.97 -11.95
C ALA A 233 8.00 -42.71 -10.61
N ASP A 234 8.91 -43.69 -10.61
CA ASP A 234 9.33 -44.44 -9.43
C ASP A 234 9.69 -43.49 -8.25
N PRO A 235 9.09 -43.65 -7.07
CA PRO A 235 9.40 -42.85 -5.87
C PRO A 235 10.89 -42.77 -5.55
N GLN A 236 11.68 -43.79 -5.89
CA GLN A 236 13.12 -43.78 -5.66
C GLN A 236 13.83 -42.70 -6.50
N LYS A 237 13.39 -42.48 -7.74
CA LYS A 237 13.95 -41.44 -8.63
C LYS A 237 13.62 -40.03 -8.12
N VAL A 238 12.40 -39.82 -7.63
CA VAL A 238 12.01 -38.55 -6.99
C VAL A 238 12.87 -38.28 -5.75
N LYS A 239 13.09 -39.32 -4.93
CA LYS A 239 13.93 -39.22 -3.73
C LYS A 239 15.39 -38.92 -4.06
N GLU A 240 15.93 -39.51 -5.13
CA GLU A 240 17.29 -39.22 -5.61
C GLU A 240 17.44 -37.77 -6.10
N ALA A 241 16.49 -37.26 -6.86
CA ALA A 241 16.48 -35.86 -7.30
C ALA A 241 16.42 -34.91 -6.09
N LEU A 242 15.55 -35.18 -5.11
CA LEU A 242 15.49 -34.40 -3.86
C LEU A 242 16.77 -34.50 -3.03
N LYS A 243 17.46 -35.65 -3.05
CA LYS A 243 18.76 -35.80 -2.37
C LYS A 243 19.83 -34.92 -3.03
N LYS A 244 19.88 -34.87 -4.37
CA LYS A 244 20.78 -33.96 -5.11
C LYS A 244 20.45 -32.50 -4.83
N ALA A 245 19.16 -32.14 -4.82
CA ALA A 245 18.71 -30.80 -4.44
C ALA A 245 19.22 -30.40 -3.05
N ARG A 246 19.04 -31.29 -2.07
CA ARG A 246 19.46 -31.03 -0.68
C ARG A 246 20.98 -30.90 -0.53
N GLN A 247 21.74 -31.65 -1.32
CA GLN A 247 23.21 -31.54 -1.37
C GLN A 247 23.66 -30.22 -1.98
N ALA A 248 22.93 -29.70 -2.96
CA ALA A 248 23.21 -28.42 -3.58
C ALA A 248 22.83 -27.24 -2.65
N ASP A 249 21.64 -27.29 -2.05
CA ASP A 249 21.13 -26.26 -1.14
C ASP A 249 20.02 -26.84 -0.25
N SER A 250 20.38 -27.14 1.01
CA SER A 250 19.48 -27.78 1.96
C SER A 250 18.32 -26.86 2.40
N ASP A 251 18.57 -25.55 2.48
CA ASP A 251 17.58 -24.59 3.00
C ASP A 251 16.52 -24.29 1.94
N ALA A 252 16.94 -24.03 0.70
CA ALA A 252 16.02 -23.87 -0.43
C ALA A 252 15.20 -25.16 -0.68
N THR A 253 15.84 -26.32 -0.57
CA THR A 253 15.16 -27.61 -0.71
C THR A 253 14.11 -27.82 0.38
N SER A 254 14.42 -27.49 1.63
CA SER A 254 13.48 -27.65 2.75
C SER A 254 12.27 -26.72 2.60
N TYR A 255 12.51 -25.46 2.23
CA TYR A 255 11.44 -24.51 1.92
C TYR A 255 10.53 -25.02 0.79
N TYR A 256 11.12 -25.54 -0.29
CA TYR A 256 10.37 -26.07 -1.42
C TYR A 256 9.52 -27.29 -1.06
N ILE A 257 10.08 -28.25 -0.31
CA ILE A 257 9.36 -29.46 0.12
C ILE A 257 8.16 -29.10 1.00
N ILE A 258 8.33 -28.18 1.96
CA ILE A 258 7.23 -27.72 2.82
C ILE A 258 6.13 -27.12 1.95
N ARG A 259 6.47 -26.20 1.06
CA ARG A 259 5.50 -25.56 0.17
C ARG A 259 4.80 -26.59 -0.71
N TRP A 260 5.53 -27.52 -1.28
CA TRP A 260 4.98 -28.59 -2.12
C TRP A 260 3.99 -29.49 -1.37
N SER A 261 4.27 -29.83 -0.11
CA SER A 261 3.38 -30.64 0.73
C SER A 261 2.03 -29.95 0.98
N ILE A 262 2.02 -28.63 1.16
CA ILE A 262 0.80 -27.83 1.34
C ILE A 262 -0.09 -27.90 0.10
N ILE A 263 0.53 -27.90 -1.09
CA ILE A 263 -0.17 -28.00 -2.37
C ILE A 263 -0.87 -29.35 -2.50
N LYS A 264 -0.13 -30.44 -2.26
CA LYS A 264 -0.70 -31.79 -2.34
C LYS A 264 -1.87 -31.96 -1.38
N LYS A 265 -1.75 -31.42 -0.16
CA LYS A 265 -2.82 -31.45 0.82
C LYS A 265 -4.07 -30.72 0.32
N ARG A 266 -3.93 -29.54 -0.29
CA ARG A 266 -5.06 -28.80 -0.88
C ARG A 266 -5.66 -29.50 -2.08
N HIS A 267 -4.83 -30.11 -2.93
CA HIS A 267 -5.31 -30.85 -4.09
C HIS A 267 -6.20 -32.00 -3.63
N ASN A 268 -5.73 -32.84 -2.70
CA ASN A 268 -6.50 -33.97 -2.20
C ASN A 268 -7.83 -33.55 -1.53
N GLN A 269 -7.87 -32.40 -0.85
CA GLN A 269 -9.10 -31.86 -0.24
C GLN A 269 -10.16 -31.41 -1.25
N ASN A 270 -9.80 -31.17 -2.51
CA ASN A 270 -10.75 -30.76 -3.55
C ASN A 270 -11.35 -31.95 -4.32
N TYR A 271 -10.88 -33.18 -4.08
CA TYR A 271 -11.40 -34.41 -4.71
C TYR A 271 -12.21 -35.29 -3.74
N GLU A 272 -12.37 -34.88 -2.48
CA GLU A 272 -13.30 -35.46 -1.51
C GLU A 272 -14.61 -34.68 -1.49
#